data_AF-A0A6N7ZNX0-F1
#
_entry.id   AF-A0A6N7ZNX0-F1
#
_cell.length_a   1.000
_cell.length_b   1.000
_cell.length_c   1.000
_cell.angle_alpha   90.00
_cell.angle_beta   90.00
_cell.angle_gamma   90.00
#
_symmetry.space_group_name_H-M   'P 1'
#
loop_
_entity.id
_entity.type
_entity.pdbx_description
1 polymer ?
#
loop_
_entity_poly.entity_id
_entity_poly.type
_entity_poly.pdbx_seq_one_letter_code
_entity_poly.pdbx_strand_id
1 'polypeptide(L)'
;GPLEEDARGEDRNVDALGVNDGSSVDAGAVELQVETPGLVVTTAADIDDPFDGETSLREAVDFANSLENGTEPDTITFDSTVFFGEGQPVIRLTEGELEITDAVIIDGSTSGLGSVTITGDALGNDLDAEGNTSAQGGSGITDVA
;
A
#
# COMPACT_ATOMS: atom_id res chain seq x y z
N GLY A 1 -35.74 -11.64 4.30
CA GLY A 1 -34.73 -12.70 4.41
C GLY A 1 -33.75 -12.31 5.50
N PRO A 2 -32.69 -13.09 5.76
CA PRO A 2 -31.55 -12.55 6.47
C PRO A 2 -31.04 -11.32 5.72
N LEU A 3 -30.60 -10.30 6.45
CA LEU A 3 -30.07 -9.06 5.88
C LEU A 3 -28.74 -9.41 5.18
N GLU A 4 -28.64 -9.07 3.90
CA GLU A 4 -27.45 -9.29 3.07
C GLU A 4 -26.35 -8.27 3.38
N GLU A 5 -26.64 -7.29 4.24
CA GLU A 5 -25.77 -6.18 4.65
C GLU A 5 -25.45 -6.24 6.16
N ASP A 6 -24.26 -5.80 6.57
CA ASP A 6 -23.80 -5.66 7.96
C ASP A 6 -24.39 -4.42 8.66
N ALA A 7 -23.96 -4.12 9.89
CA ALA A 7 -24.45 -2.95 10.64
C ALA A 7 -24.06 -1.58 10.05
N ARG A 8 -23.15 -1.54 9.07
CA ARG A 8 -22.72 -0.36 8.31
C ARG A 8 -23.33 -0.29 6.90
N GLY A 9 -24.05 -1.32 6.47
CA GLY A 9 -24.64 -1.40 5.14
C GLY A 9 -23.71 -2.05 4.10
N GLU A 10 -22.65 -2.73 4.53
CA GLU A 10 -21.70 -3.45 3.67
C GLU A 10 -22.14 -4.89 3.44
N ASP A 11 -21.92 -5.44 2.24
CA ASP A 11 -22.31 -6.81 1.91
C ASP A 11 -21.66 -7.84 2.86
N ARG A 12 -22.46 -8.76 3.40
CA ARG A 12 -22.02 -9.85 4.30
C ARG A 12 -21.21 -10.95 3.62
N ASN A 13 -20.72 -10.73 2.41
CA ASN A 13 -20.09 -11.76 1.57
C ASN A 13 -18.56 -11.88 1.75
N VAL A 14 -18.01 -11.28 2.81
CA VAL A 14 -16.59 -11.34 3.19
C VAL A 14 -16.40 -12.25 4.40
N ASP A 15 -16.96 -13.45 4.33
CA ASP A 15 -16.45 -14.52 5.19
C ASP A 15 -15.15 -15.04 4.56
N ALA A 16 -14.02 -14.81 5.24
CA ALA A 16 -12.77 -15.44 4.88
C ALA A 16 -12.98 -16.96 4.77
N LEU A 17 -12.36 -17.61 3.78
CA LEU A 17 -12.47 -19.06 3.59
C LEU A 17 -12.03 -19.82 4.86
N GLY A 18 -12.99 -20.17 5.73
CA GLY A 18 -12.74 -20.93 6.95
C GLY A 18 -13.43 -20.47 8.24
N VAL A 19 -14.20 -19.37 8.27
CA VAL A 19 -14.86 -18.89 9.51
C VAL A 19 -16.34 -19.33 9.64
N ASN A 20 -16.87 -20.04 8.64
CA ASN A 20 -18.17 -20.70 8.70
C ASN A 20 -18.21 -21.94 9.63
N ASP A 21 -18.25 -21.75 10.94
CA ASP A 21 -18.74 -22.81 11.87
C ASP A 21 -20.28 -22.94 11.86
N GLY A 22 -20.96 -22.30 10.91
CA GLY A 22 -22.35 -22.58 10.55
C GLY A 22 -23.39 -22.28 11.62
N SER A 23 -23.05 -21.59 12.72
CA SER A 23 -24.01 -21.35 13.80
C SER A 23 -23.69 -20.16 14.72
N SER A 24 -23.49 -18.98 14.14
CA SER A 24 -23.87 -17.73 14.81
C SER A 24 -23.81 -16.59 13.81
N VAL A 25 -24.97 -16.05 13.46
CA VAL A 25 -25.03 -14.64 13.05
C VAL A 25 -24.55 -13.87 14.27
N ASP A 26 -23.34 -13.30 14.20
CA ASP A 26 -22.90 -12.36 15.23
C ASP A 26 -23.77 -11.11 15.08
N ALA A 27 -24.83 -11.04 15.88
CA ALA A 27 -25.80 -9.95 15.84
C ALA A 27 -25.17 -8.73 16.52
N GLY A 28 -24.23 -8.08 15.84
CA GLY A 28 -23.63 -6.81 16.28
C GLY A 28 -22.13 -6.65 16.02
N ALA A 29 -21.43 -7.64 15.48
CA ALA A 29 -20.04 -7.47 15.05
C ALA A 29 -19.94 -6.94 13.62
N VAL A 30 -18.97 -6.07 13.38
CA VAL A 30 -18.58 -5.63 12.03
C VAL A 30 -17.78 -6.77 11.40
N GLU A 31 -18.13 -7.15 10.17
CA GLU A 31 -17.36 -8.14 9.41
C GLU A 31 -16.01 -7.51 9.00
N LEU A 32 -14.92 -8.27 9.16
CA LEU A 32 -13.61 -7.82 8.72
C LEU A 32 -13.57 -7.87 7.19
N GLN A 33 -13.43 -6.72 6.53
CA GLN A 33 -13.39 -6.65 5.07
C GLN A 33 -11.94 -6.77 4.61
N VAL A 34 -11.65 -7.79 3.82
CA VAL A 34 -10.40 -7.85 3.06
C VAL A 34 -10.48 -6.75 2.01
N GLU A 35 -9.49 -5.88 1.94
CA GLU A 35 -9.42 -4.88 0.88
C GLU A 35 -9.20 -5.51 -0.49
N THR A 36 -9.58 -4.80 -1.56
CA THR A 36 -9.26 -5.26 -2.91
C THR A 36 -7.85 -4.77 -3.26
N PRO A 37 -6.87 -5.68 -3.51
CA PRO A 37 -5.51 -5.27 -3.86
C PRO A 37 -5.50 -4.35 -5.08
N GLY A 38 -4.62 -3.35 -5.07
CA GLY A 38 -4.59 -2.31 -6.09
C GLY A 38 -3.20 -1.77 -6.40
N LEU A 39 -3.11 -1.05 -7.53
CA LEU A 39 -1.89 -0.34 -7.96
C LEU A 39 -1.93 1.16 -7.62
N VAL A 40 -2.84 1.58 -6.74
CA VAL A 40 -2.96 2.96 -6.28
C VAL A 40 -2.64 2.98 -4.80
N VAL A 41 -1.51 3.55 -4.43
CA VAL A 41 -1.10 3.72 -3.04
C VAL A 41 -2.00 4.80 -2.42
N THR A 42 -2.64 4.47 -1.29
CA THR A 42 -3.52 5.38 -0.54
C THR A 42 -2.99 5.73 0.85
N THR A 43 -1.91 5.08 1.30
CA THR A 43 -1.24 5.40 2.56
C THR A 43 0.28 5.49 2.42
N ALA A 44 0.91 6.33 3.24
CA ALA A 44 2.36 6.46 3.31
C ALA A 44 2.99 5.48 4.32
N ALA A 45 2.16 4.71 5.03
CA ALA A 45 2.61 3.66 5.93
C ALA A 45 3.28 2.52 5.14
N ASP A 46 4.33 1.94 5.71
CA ASP A 46 4.93 0.69 5.22
C ASP A 46 4.41 -0.45 6.10
N ILE A 47 3.25 -0.98 5.74
CA ILE A 47 2.50 -2.01 6.45
C ILE A 47 1.92 -2.96 5.38
N ASP A 48 2.01 -4.26 5.61
CA ASP A 48 1.28 -5.29 4.85
C ASP A 48 0.09 -5.79 5.72
N ASP A 49 -1.07 -5.13 5.58
CA ASP A 49 -2.30 -5.44 6.32
C ASP A 49 -3.54 -5.32 5.42
N PRO A 50 -4.03 -6.42 4.83
CA PRO A 50 -5.13 -6.38 3.87
C PRO A 50 -6.50 -6.10 4.52
N PHE A 51 -6.55 -5.59 5.75
CA PHE A 51 -7.75 -5.33 6.52
C PHE A 51 -7.86 -3.90 7.07
N ASP A 52 -6.88 -3.02 6.80
CA ASP A 52 -6.90 -1.63 7.27
C ASP A 52 -7.66 -0.69 6.31
N GLY A 53 -7.92 -1.14 5.08
CA GLY A 53 -8.64 -0.41 4.05
C GLY A 53 -7.81 0.68 3.37
N GLU A 54 -6.48 0.62 3.52
CA GLU A 54 -5.54 1.46 2.81
C GLU A 54 -4.50 0.59 2.08
N THR A 55 -4.25 0.89 0.80
CA THR A 55 -3.17 0.22 0.06
C THR A 55 -1.84 0.94 0.28
N SER A 56 -0.87 0.28 0.91
CA SER A 56 0.51 0.74 1.03
C SER A 56 1.32 0.52 -0.25
N LEU A 57 2.54 1.09 -0.31
CA LEU A 57 3.47 0.79 -1.40
C LEU A 57 3.89 -0.69 -1.42
N ARG A 58 4.00 -1.32 -0.25
CA ARG A 58 4.39 -2.73 -0.13
C ARG A 58 3.33 -3.63 -0.74
N GLU A 59 2.07 -3.43 -0.34
CA GLU A 59 0.93 -4.17 -0.87
C GLU A 59 0.75 -3.94 -2.37
N ALA A 60 0.95 -2.71 -2.85
CA ALA A 60 0.88 -2.43 -4.28
C ALA A 60 1.97 -3.15 -5.09
N VAL A 61 3.19 -3.27 -4.54
CA VAL A 61 4.27 -4.04 -5.16
C VAL A 61 3.99 -5.54 -5.11
N ASP A 62 3.51 -6.06 -3.99
CA ASP A 62 3.15 -7.47 -3.86
C ASP A 62 2.00 -7.84 -4.82
N PHE A 63 1.05 -6.93 -5.01
CA PHE A 63 0.02 -7.09 -6.02
C PHE A 63 0.60 -7.07 -7.42
N ALA A 64 1.46 -6.11 -7.78
CA ALA A 64 2.13 -6.06 -9.08
C ALA A 64 2.94 -7.34 -9.37
N ASN A 65 3.68 -7.86 -8.38
CA ASN A 65 4.41 -9.13 -8.48
C ASN A 65 3.49 -10.34 -8.73
N SER A 66 2.24 -10.27 -8.28
CA SER A 66 1.24 -11.35 -8.46
C SER A 66 0.58 -11.33 -9.84
N LEU A 67 0.65 -10.21 -10.54
CA LEU A 67 0.10 -10.05 -11.88
C LEU A 67 1.09 -10.61 -12.90
N GLU A 68 0.60 -11.38 -13.86
CA GLU A 68 1.42 -11.75 -15.01
C GLU A 68 1.54 -10.52 -15.91
N ASN A 69 2.65 -9.79 -15.81
CA ASN A 69 2.91 -8.69 -16.72
C ASN A 69 3.68 -9.21 -17.96
N GLY A 70 3.29 -8.68 -19.12
CA GLY A 70 3.76 -9.16 -20.41
C GLY A 70 5.01 -8.38 -20.84
N THR A 71 4.86 -7.61 -21.91
CA THR A 71 5.90 -6.65 -22.34
C THR A 71 5.74 -5.27 -21.72
N GLU A 72 4.61 -5.03 -21.05
CA GLU A 72 4.27 -3.74 -20.44
C GLU A 72 4.24 -3.93 -18.92
N PRO A 73 5.12 -3.25 -18.17
CA PRO A 73 5.15 -3.34 -16.71
C PRO A 73 3.92 -2.67 -16.10
N ASP A 74 3.50 -3.17 -14.93
CA ASP A 74 2.44 -2.53 -14.16
C ASP A 74 2.88 -1.15 -13.67
N THR A 75 1.93 -0.23 -13.55
CA THR A 75 2.20 1.13 -13.06
C THR A 75 1.52 1.36 -11.72
N ILE A 76 2.33 1.46 -10.67
CA ILE A 76 1.94 1.89 -9.34
C ILE A 76 1.89 3.42 -9.31
N THR A 77 0.79 3.96 -8.82
CA THR A 77 0.53 5.40 -8.69
C THR A 77 0.17 5.75 -7.25
N PHE A 78 0.09 7.05 -6.93
CA PHE A 78 -0.24 7.54 -5.60
C PHE A 78 -1.53 8.36 -5.67
N ASP A 79 -2.46 8.07 -4.77
CA ASP A 79 -3.59 8.96 -4.56
C ASP A 79 -3.09 10.34 -4.12
N SER A 80 -3.70 11.40 -4.65
CA SER A 80 -3.31 12.78 -4.35
C SER A 80 -3.47 13.18 -2.88
N THR A 81 -4.14 12.36 -2.07
CA THR A 81 -4.41 12.59 -0.64
C THR A 81 -3.44 11.85 0.28
N VAL A 82 -2.61 10.93 -0.25
CA VAL A 82 -1.60 10.19 0.55
C VAL A 82 -0.70 11.14 1.31
N PHE A 83 -0.27 12.22 0.64
CA PHE A 83 0.60 13.23 1.20
C PHE A 83 -0.19 14.52 1.38
N PHE A 84 -0.58 14.81 2.62
CA PHE A 84 -1.27 16.05 2.96
C PHE A 84 -0.35 17.01 3.74
N GLY A 85 -0.50 18.31 3.48
CA GLY A 85 0.23 19.38 4.18
C GLY A 85 1.50 19.86 3.48
N GLU A 86 2.34 20.63 4.20
CA GLU A 86 3.59 21.20 3.68
C GLU A 86 4.81 20.25 3.82
N GLY A 87 4.56 18.97 4.06
CA GLY A 87 5.59 17.95 4.21
C GLY A 87 6.15 17.46 2.86
N GLN A 88 7.38 16.95 2.87
CA GLN A 88 7.91 16.23 1.73
C GLN A 88 7.14 14.90 1.56
N PRO A 89 6.76 14.52 0.33
CA PRO A 89 6.16 13.21 0.04
C PRO A 89 7.19 12.10 0.23
N VAL A 90 7.19 11.48 1.41
CA VAL A 90 8.17 10.46 1.80
C VAL A 90 7.45 9.19 2.24
N ILE A 91 7.88 8.06 1.70
CA ILE A 91 7.55 6.71 2.19
C ILE A 91 8.80 6.14 2.87
N ARG A 92 8.65 5.71 4.12
CA ARG A 92 9.73 5.10 4.90
C ARG A 92 9.51 3.61 5.00
N LEU A 93 10.42 2.82 4.45
CA LEU A 93 10.38 1.37 4.57
C LEU A 93 10.84 0.97 5.97
N THR A 94 9.90 0.54 6.80
CA THR A 94 10.09 0.11 8.19
C THR A 94 10.09 -1.40 8.37
N GLU A 95 9.53 -2.15 7.42
CA GLU A 95 9.42 -3.61 7.45
C GLU A 95 10.54 -4.32 6.67
N GLY A 96 11.47 -3.56 6.11
CA GLY A 96 12.64 -4.05 5.41
C GLY A 96 12.64 -3.68 3.92
N GLU A 97 13.39 -4.44 3.13
CA GLU A 97 13.49 -4.23 1.68
C GLU A 97 12.13 -4.43 1.00
N LEU A 98 11.91 -3.69 -0.09
CA LEU A 98 10.76 -3.85 -0.96
C LEU A 98 11.11 -4.87 -2.03
N GLU A 99 10.50 -6.05 -1.98
CA GLU A 99 10.81 -7.14 -2.91
C GLU A 99 10.09 -6.91 -4.25
N ILE A 100 10.86 -6.61 -5.30
CA ILE A 100 10.34 -6.47 -6.68
C ILE A 100 10.83 -7.67 -7.47
N THR A 101 9.91 -8.58 -7.80
CA THR A 101 10.20 -9.80 -8.57
C THR A 101 9.78 -9.72 -10.02
N ASP A 102 8.93 -8.76 -10.37
CA ASP A 102 8.51 -8.47 -11.74
C ASP A 102 8.65 -6.98 -12.09
N ALA A 103 8.70 -6.67 -13.39
CA ALA A 103 8.94 -5.31 -13.85
C ALA A 103 7.77 -4.38 -13.46
N VAL A 104 8.08 -3.30 -12.74
CA VAL A 104 7.08 -2.32 -12.28
C VAL A 104 7.56 -0.89 -12.48
N ILE A 105 6.62 0.00 -12.79
CA ILE A 105 6.82 1.45 -12.80
C ILE A 105 6.19 2.02 -11.53
N ILE A 106 6.96 2.76 -10.74
CA ILE A 106 6.44 3.51 -9.58
C ILE A 106 6.40 4.99 -9.96
N ASP A 107 5.21 5.51 -10.28
CA ASP A 107 5.00 6.87 -10.76
C ASP A 107 4.59 7.84 -9.64
N GLY A 108 5.60 8.45 -9.02
CA GLY A 108 5.44 9.48 -7.99
C GLY A 108 4.83 10.80 -8.48
N SER A 109 4.68 11.02 -9.80
CA SER A 109 4.14 12.28 -10.34
C SER A 109 2.64 12.45 -10.06
N THR A 110 1.95 11.34 -9.80
CA THR A 110 0.51 11.28 -9.51
C THR A 110 0.14 11.73 -8.09
N SER A 111 1.12 11.83 -7.18
CA SER A 111 0.95 12.30 -5.79
C SER A 111 0.41 13.72 -5.63
N GLY A 112 0.38 14.52 -6.70
CA GLY A 112 0.04 15.94 -6.66
C GLY A 112 1.18 16.85 -6.18
N LEU A 113 2.28 16.28 -5.65
CA LEU A 113 3.46 16.99 -5.18
C LEU A 113 4.67 16.87 -6.12
N GLY A 114 4.52 16.13 -7.23
CA GLY A 114 5.45 16.08 -8.37
C GLY A 114 6.55 15.02 -8.28
N SER A 115 6.90 14.55 -7.08
CA SER A 115 7.81 13.41 -6.87
C SER A 115 7.51 12.76 -5.52
N VAL A 116 7.88 11.50 -5.33
CA VAL A 116 7.83 10.81 -4.02
C VAL A 116 9.23 10.30 -3.70
N THR A 117 9.67 10.48 -2.45
CA THR A 117 10.92 9.89 -1.94
C THR A 117 10.62 8.60 -1.22
N ILE A 118 11.34 7.52 -1.55
CA ILE A 118 11.26 6.24 -0.84
C ILE A 118 12.61 6.02 -0.14
N THR A 119 12.60 5.73 1.16
CA THR A 119 13.81 5.59 1.98
C THR A 119 13.72 4.39 2.91
N GLY A 120 14.83 3.65 3.06
CA GLY A 120 14.97 2.59 4.05
C GLY A 120 15.37 3.08 5.45
N ASP A 121 15.52 4.41 5.64
CA ASP A 121 15.78 4.96 6.96
C ASP A 121 14.49 5.07 7.78
N ALA A 122 14.23 4.01 8.55
CA ALA A 122 13.13 3.95 9.50
C ALA A 122 13.22 4.99 10.62
N LEU A 123 14.40 5.58 10.90
CA LEU A 123 14.61 6.51 12.01
C LEU A 123 14.44 7.99 11.63
N GLY A 124 14.33 8.31 10.34
CA GLY A 124 14.14 9.67 9.85
C GLY A 124 15.25 10.65 10.21
N ASN A 125 16.49 10.14 10.29
CA ASN A 125 17.68 10.94 10.47
C ASN A 125 18.42 11.23 9.15
N ASP A 126 17.85 10.80 8.03
CA ASP A 126 18.24 11.11 6.66
C ASP A 126 17.97 12.56 6.22
N LEU A 127 17.63 13.46 7.13
CA LEU A 127 17.35 14.87 6.80
C LEU A 127 18.64 15.69 6.57
N ASP A 128 18.69 16.46 5.48
CA ASP A 128 19.73 17.48 5.24
C ASP A 128 19.57 18.69 6.16
N ALA A 129 20.46 19.68 6.03
CA ALA A 129 20.44 20.89 6.85
C ALA A 129 19.20 21.75 6.58
N GLU A 130 18.55 21.55 5.44
CA GLU A 130 17.32 22.20 5.01
C GLU A 130 16.06 21.42 5.42
N GLY A 131 16.21 20.23 6.03
CA GLY A 131 15.12 19.38 6.50
C GLY A 131 14.51 18.48 5.41
N ASN A 132 15.16 18.33 4.26
CA ASN A 132 14.74 17.40 3.21
C ASN A 132 15.37 16.03 3.47
N THR A 133 14.67 14.96 3.13
CA THR A 133 15.28 13.62 3.08
C THR A 133 16.39 13.60 2.04
N SER A 134 17.63 13.67 2.52
CA SER A 134 18.83 13.43 1.75
C SER A 134 18.87 11.94 1.44
N ALA A 135 18.86 11.57 0.15
CA ALA A 135 19.07 10.20 -0.29
C ALA A 135 20.54 9.75 -0.05
N GLN A 136 21.07 9.98 1.16
CA GLN A 136 22.46 9.74 1.54
C GLN A 136 22.56 8.35 2.15
N GLY A 137 22.46 7.32 1.29
CA GLY A 137 22.44 5.95 1.79
C GLY A 137 22.42 4.83 0.77
N GLY A 138 23.13 4.97 -0.36
CA GLY A 138 23.80 3.87 -1.08
C GLY A 138 23.03 2.60 -1.47
N SER A 139 22.96 2.37 -2.79
CA SER A 139 23.06 1.06 -3.46
C SER A 139 21.85 0.13 -3.40
N GLY A 140 20.86 0.36 -4.27
CA GLY A 140 19.77 -0.60 -4.49
C GLY A 140 19.02 -0.47 -5.82
N ILE A 141 18.96 0.72 -6.43
CA ILE A 141 18.26 0.92 -7.72
C ILE A 141 19.28 1.14 -8.84
N THR A 142 20.00 0.07 -9.18
CA THR A 142 20.54 -0.09 -10.53
C THR A 142 19.95 -1.37 -11.08
N ASP A 143 18.86 -1.23 -11.83
CA ASP A 143 18.51 -2.21 -12.84
C ASP A 143 19.66 -2.23 -13.86
N VAL A 144 20.28 -3.40 -13.99
CA VAL A 144 21.28 -3.69 -15.01
C VAL A 144 20.56 -4.45 -16.11
N ALA A 145 20.21 -3.74 -17.17
CA ALA A 145 20.04 -4.34 -18.49
C ALA A 145 21.39 -4.43 -19.22
#